data_AF-A0A947CFW9-F1
#
_entry.id   AF-A0A947CFW9-F1
#
_cell.length_a   1.000
_cell.length_b   1.000
_cell.length_c   1.000
_cell.angle_alpha   90.00
_cell.angle_beta   90.00
_cell.angle_gamma   90.00
#
_symmetry.space_group_name_H-M   'P 1'
#
loop_
_entity.id
_entity.type
_entity.pdbx_description
1 polymer ?
#
loop_
_entity_poly.entity_id
_entity_poly.type
_entity_poly.pdbx_seq_one_letter_code
_entity_poly.pdbx_strand_id
1 'polypeptide(L)' 'EKTRPMSDEALARELKKRGIDIARRTVVKYRQQLGVPPARRRKVFR' A
#
# COMPACT_ATOMS: atom_id res chain seq x y z
N GLU A 1 10.81 -4.16 -8.87
CA GLU A 1 9.39 -4.06 -8.45
C GLU A 1 8.80 -2.63 -8.58
N LYS A 2 8.90 -1.99 -9.75
CA LYS A 2 8.28 -0.66 -10.00
C LYS A 2 7.08 -0.73 -10.98
N THR A 3 6.88 -1.90 -11.58
CA THR A 3 5.86 -2.18 -12.60
C THR A 3 4.53 -2.65 -12.00
N ARG A 4 4.54 -3.19 -10.77
CA ARG A 4 3.35 -3.67 -10.04
C ARG A 4 3.31 -3.15 -8.59
N PRO A 5 3.09 -1.84 -8.37
CA PRO A 5 2.94 -1.31 -7.02
C PRO A 5 1.66 -1.88 -6.37
N MET A 6 1.79 -2.36 -5.14
CA MET A 6 0.64 -2.85 -4.35
C MET A 6 -0.26 -1.69 -3.95
N SER A 7 -1.58 -1.86 -4.11
CA SER A 7 -2.58 -0.92 -3.60
C SER A 7 -2.60 -0.92 -2.07
N ASP A 8 -3.14 0.15 -1.47
CA ASP A 8 -3.32 0.24 -0.01
C ASP A 8 -4.17 -0.93 0.54
N GLU A 9 -5.06 -1.45 -0.30
CA GLU A 9 -5.90 -2.61 0.03
C GLU A 9 -5.14 -3.94 -0.06
N ALA A 10 -4.26 -4.10 -1.05
CA ALA A 10 -3.37 -5.25 -1.13
C ALA A 10 -2.40 -5.29 0.06
N LEU A 11 -1.89 -4.13 0.47
CA LEU A 11 -1.07 -3.98 1.68
C LEU A 11 -1.83 -4.40 2.94
N ALA A 12 -3.08 -3.94 3.11
CA ALA A 12 -3.91 -4.34 4.24
C ALA A 12 -4.16 -5.86 4.28
N ARG A 13 -4.44 -6.49 3.13
CA ARG A 13 -4.61 -7.95 3.03
C ARG A 13 -3.33 -8.71 3.36
N GLU A 14 -2.20 -8.23 2.89
CA GLU A 14 -0.89 -8.85 3.15
C GLU A 14 -0.51 -8.74 4.63
N LEU A 15 -0.76 -7.59 5.25
CA LEU A 15 -0.57 -7.40 6.69
C LEU A 15 -1.48 -8.33 7.50
N LYS A 16 -2.74 -8.49 7.08
CA LYS A 16 -3.68 -9.42 7.70
C LYS A 16 -3.22 -10.87 7.62
N LYS A 17 -2.65 -11.30 6.49
CA LYS A 17 -2.03 -12.65 6.36
C LYS A 17 -0.86 -12.86 7.32
N ARG A 18 -0.15 -11.79 7.68
CA ARG A 18 0.95 -11.80 8.66
C ARG A 18 0.47 -11.68 10.12
N GLY A 19 -0.85 -11.71 10.36
CA GLY A 19 -1.45 -11.59 11.68
C GLY A 19 -1.71 -10.15 12.14
N ILE A 20 -1.47 -9.16 11.28
CA ILE A 20 -1.69 -7.74 11.59
C ILE A 20 -3.00 -7.30 10.96
N ASP A 21 -4.08 -7.28 11.75
CA ASP A 21 -5.37 -6.78 11.28
C ASP A 21 -5.38 -5.25 11.28
N ILE A 22 -5.27 -4.67 10.08
CA ILE A 22 -5.21 -3.22 9.89
C ILE A 22 -6.19 -2.79 8.80
N ALA A 23 -6.98 -1.76 9.10
CA ALA A 23 -7.90 -1.18 8.13
C ALA A 23 -7.16 -0.42 7.03
N ARG A 24 -7.71 -0.44 5.80
CA ARG A 24 -7.20 0.32 4.64
C ARG A 24 -6.96 1.81 4.96
N ARG A 25 -7.86 2.44 5.73
CA ARG A 25 -7.73 3.86 6.12
C ARG A 25 -6.46 4.13 6.95
N THR A 26 -6.10 3.20 7.83
CA THR A 26 -4.88 3.27 8.64
C THR A 26 -3.63 3.10 7.77
N VAL A 27 -3.67 2.18 6.80
CA VAL A 27 -2.59 2.04 5.80
C VAL A 27 -2.42 3.32 4.98
N VAL A 28 -3.50 3.99 4.59
CA VAL A 28 -3.44 5.30 3.89
C VAL A 28 -2.79 6.37 4.77
N LYS A 29 -3.14 6.44 6.06
CA LYS A 29 -2.54 7.38 7.02
C LYS A 29 -1.03 7.14 7.15
N TYR A 30 -0.61 5.91 7.39
CA TYR A 30 0.82 5.56 7.48
C TYR A 30 1.56 5.81 6.17
N ARG A 31 0.94 5.47 5.03
CA ARG A 31 1.50 5.77 3.71
C ARG A 31 1.75 7.27 3.52
N GLN A 32 0.80 8.12 3.90
CA GLN A 32 0.94 9.58 3.81
C GLN A 32 2.03 10.10 4.75
N GLN A 33 2.09 9.61 5.99
CA GLN A 33 3.14 9.99 6.94
C GLN A 33 4.55 9.61 6.46
N LEU A 34 4.67 8.48 5.76
CA LEU A 34 5.92 8.03 5.14
C LEU A 34 6.24 8.75 3.82
N GLY A 35 5.41 9.71 3.38
CA GLY A 35 5.58 10.44 2.12
C GLY A 35 5.42 9.57 0.86
N VAL A 36 4.89 8.35 1.00
CA VAL A 36 4.81 7.39 -0.09
C VAL A 36 3.58 7.70 -0.96
N PRO A 37 3.71 7.93 -2.28
CA PRO A 37 2.56 8.19 -3.15
C PRO A 37 1.62 6.99 -3.26
N PRO A 38 0.34 7.15 -3.64
CA PRO A 38 -0.55 6.02 -3.87
C PRO A 38 -0.03 5.13 -4.99
N ALA A 39 -0.36 3.84 -4.96
CA ALA A 39 0.12 2.84 -5.92
C ALA A 39 -0.08 3.26 -7.39
N ARG A 40 -1.19 3.94 -7.68
CA ARG A 40 -1.49 4.49 -9.02
C ARG A 40 -0.42 5.46 -9.54
N ARG A 41 0.20 6.27 -8.68
CA ARG A 41 1.29 7.20 -9.05
C ARG A 41 2.66 6.53 -9.11
N ARG A 42 2.81 5.32 -8.55
CA ARG A 42 4.06 4.55 -8.54
C ARG A 42 4.17 3.57 -9.72
N LYS A 43 3.12 3.42 -10.52
CA LYS A 43 3.12 2.50 -11.66
C LYS A 43 3.94 3.10 -12.79
N VAL A 44 5.15 2.59 -13.00
CA VAL A 44 5.96 2.92 -14.17
C VAL A 44 5.50 2.01 -15.32
N PHE A 45 4.89 2.59 -16.36
CA PHE A 45 4.72 1.92 -17.65
C PHE A 45 6.11 1.95 -18.32
N ARG A 46 6.84 0.84 -18.27
CA ARG A 46 8.01 0.61 -19.12
C ARG A 46 7.59 -0.28 -20.26
#